data_AF-A0A8T4ZIH2-F1
#
_entry.id   AF-A0A8T4ZIH2-F1
#
_cell.length_a   1.000
_cell.length_b   1.000
_cell.length_c   1.000
_cell.angle_alpha   90.00
_cell.angle_beta   90.00
_cell.angle_gamma   90.00
#
_symmetry.space_group_name_H-M   'P 1'
#
loop_
_entity.id
_entity.type
_entity.pdbx_description
1 polymer ?
#
loop_
_entity_poly.entity_id
_entity_poly.type
_entity_poly.pdbx_seq_one_letter_code
_entity_poly.pdbx_strand_id
1 'polypeptide(L)'
;MAYFTSKEIAAIAISASLWAILNWLITPIFWELTHLPILCDMVGVSLLILTVWWIRKLGAASTMGTIATMLNFLLRPGAVHFLGFTVASIAFDISTRLTGYRNFLNRRLISYIAVLAISFISTLIAGFIIGNLFMSHVYLLNMYGGVLFFTILHGAGGIIGGIIGIIIMRSLEARRITP
;
A
#
# COMPACT_ATOMS: atom_id res chain seq x y z
N MET A 1 -25.48 11.81 -10.25
CA MET A 1 -24.88 11.89 -8.90
C MET A 1 -23.40 11.58 -9.02
N ALA A 2 -22.53 12.25 -8.26
CA ALA A 2 -21.09 11.96 -8.27
C ALA A 2 -20.80 10.60 -7.60
N TYR A 3 -19.88 9.82 -8.17
CA TYR A 3 -19.52 8.49 -7.63
C TYR A 3 -18.84 8.60 -6.25
N PHE A 4 -17.88 9.52 -6.13
CA PHE A 4 -17.28 9.91 -4.86
C PHE A 4 -17.89 11.21 -4.35
N THR A 5 -18.14 11.27 -3.05
CA THR A 5 -18.51 12.49 -2.32
C THR A 5 -17.27 13.33 -2.02
N SER A 6 -17.45 14.61 -1.71
CA SER A 6 -16.33 15.49 -1.34
C SER A 6 -15.55 14.98 -0.12
N LYS A 7 -16.23 14.35 0.86
CA LYS A 7 -15.59 13.74 2.04
C LYS A 7 -14.70 12.56 1.65
N GLU A 8 -15.13 11.74 0.70
CA GLU A 8 -14.36 10.60 0.20
C GLU A 8 -13.15 11.06 -0.62
N ILE A 9 -13.33 12.06 -1.48
CA ILE A 9 -12.22 12.67 -2.23
C ILE A 9 -11.18 13.26 -1.28
N ALA A 10 -11.61 13.97 -0.23
CA ALA A 10 -10.71 14.51 0.78
C ALA A 10 -9.93 13.40 1.50
N ALA A 11 -10.58 12.29 1.87
CA ALA A 11 -9.91 11.15 2.49
C ALA A 11 -8.86 10.52 1.56
N ILE A 12 -9.19 10.33 0.27
CA ILE A 12 -8.24 9.85 -0.75
C ILE A 12 -7.03 10.78 -0.84
N ALA A 13 -7.27 12.10 -0.95
CA ALA A 13 -6.22 13.10 -1.12
C ALA A 13 -5.28 13.16 0.10
N ILE A 14 -5.84 13.13 1.32
CA ILE A 14 -5.04 13.16 2.56
C ILE A 14 -4.21 11.89 2.68
N SER A 15 -4.81 10.70 2.47
CA SER A 15 -4.08 9.44 2.51
C SER A 15 -2.96 9.38 1.47
N ALA A 16 -3.25 9.81 0.23
CA ALA A 16 -2.25 9.83 -0.84
C ALA A 16 -1.10 10.80 -0.54
N SER A 17 -1.42 11.99 -0.02
CA SER A 17 -0.42 12.99 0.37
C SER A 17 0.46 12.49 1.51
N LEU A 18 -0.14 11.86 2.52
CA LEU A 18 0.59 11.26 3.63
C LEU A 18 1.52 10.14 3.14
N TRP A 19 1.05 9.28 2.23
CA TRP A 19 1.89 8.24 1.64
C TRP A 19 3.08 8.84 0.89
N ALA A 20 2.83 9.87 0.07
CA ALA A 20 3.85 10.52 -0.72
C ALA A 20 4.89 11.24 0.14
N ILE A 21 4.46 12.02 1.13
CA ILE A 21 5.37 12.78 2.00
C ILE A 21 6.23 11.84 2.85
N LEU A 22 5.64 10.81 3.45
CA LEU A 22 6.41 9.83 4.24
C LEU A 22 7.42 9.08 3.37
N ASN A 23 7.04 8.73 2.13
CA ASN A 23 7.98 8.11 1.20
C ASN A 23 9.04 9.05 0.66
N TRP A 24 8.75 10.33 0.54
CA TRP A 24 9.75 11.29 0.09
C TRP A 24 10.78 11.57 1.20
N LEU A 25 10.32 11.69 2.45
CA LEU A 25 11.17 12.06 3.58
C LEU A 25 11.93 10.87 4.20
N ILE A 26 11.22 9.76 4.48
CA ILE A 26 11.73 8.72 5.38
C ILE A 26 12.26 7.50 4.61
N THR A 27 11.58 7.10 3.53
CA THR A 27 11.96 5.89 2.78
C THR A 27 13.36 5.94 2.18
N PRO A 28 13.87 7.06 1.62
CA PRO A 28 15.25 7.13 1.15
C PRO A 28 16.24 6.88 2.28
N ILE A 29 16.02 7.51 3.45
CA ILE A 29 16.89 7.33 4.62
C ILE A 29 16.87 5.87 5.06
N PHE A 30 15.68 5.26 5.16
CA PHE A 30 15.55 3.85 5.54
C PHE A 30 16.22 2.92 4.53
N TRP A 31 16.10 3.20 3.24
CA TRP A 31 16.72 2.44 2.17
C TRP A 31 18.25 2.53 2.22
N GLU A 32 18.82 3.72 2.36
CA GLU A 32 20.28 3.88 2.47
C GLU A 32 20.85 3.15 3.70
N LEU A 33 20.10 3.11 4.81
CA LEU A 33 20.54 2.46 6.05
C LEU A 33 20.41 0.94 6.02
N THR A 34 19.33 0.41 5.43
CA THR A 34 18.97 -1.01 5.57
C THR A 34 18.97 -1.77 4.26
N HIS A 35 18.83 -1.06 3.14
CA HIS A 35 18.58 -1.62 1.82
C HIS A 35 17.37 -2.55 1.81
N LEU A 36 16.36 -2.30 2.67
CA LEU A 36 15.14 -3.09 2.73
C LEU A 36 13.94 -2.28 2.21
N PRO A 37 13.08 -2.86 1.36
CA PRO A 37 11.89 -2.16 0.84
C PRO A 37 10.72 -2.09 1.85
N ILE A 38 10.89 -2.56 3.08
CA ILE A 38 9.79 -2.81 4.02
C ILE A 38 9.00 -1.53 4.37
N LEU A 39 9.67 -0.39 4.53
CA LEU A 39 9.03 0.82 5.02
C LEU A 39 8.00 1.39 4.04
N CYS A 40 8.30 1.39 2.73
CA CYS A 40 7.39 1.94 1.73
C CYS A 40 6.14 1.07 1.55
N ASP A 41 6.30 -0.26 1.60
CA ASP A 41 5.18 -1.21 1.61
C ASP A 41 4.32 -1.02 2.85
N MET A 42 4.95 -0.93 4.02
CA MET A 42 4.26 -0.81 5.30
C MET A 42 3.37 0.43 5.32
N VAL A 43 3.93 1.60 4.98
CA VAL A 43 3.19 2.87 4.95
C VAL A 43 2.08 2.81 3.90
N GLY A 44 2.38 2.33 2.70
CA GLY A 44 1.42 2.27 1.60
C GLY A 44 0.22 1.39 1.94
N VAL A 45 0.47 0.16 2.37
CA VAL A 45 -0.60 -0.78 2.72
C VAL A 45 -1.44 -0.29 3.90
N SER A 46 -0.83 0.25 4.95
CA SER A 46 -1.59 0.81 6.07
C SER A 46 -2.58 1.89 5.64
N LEU A 47 -2.16 2.76 4.72
CA LEU A 47 -3.00 3.84 4.20
C LEU A 47 -4.03 3.36 3.17
N LEU A 48 -3.72 2.33 2.38
CA LEU A 48 -4.70 1.67 1.50
C LEU A 48 -5.82 1.02 2.32
N ILE A 49 -5.48 0.31 3.40
CA ILE A 49 -6.46 -0.27 4.33
C ILE A 49 -7.34 0.82 4.93
N LEU A 50 -6.74 1.90 5.45
CA LEU A 50 -7.48 3.01 6.05
C LEU A 50 -8.44 3.64 5.03
N THR A 51 -7.97 3.89 3.82
CA THR A 51 -8.76 4.49 2.73
C THR A 51 -9.94 3.60 2.34
N VAL A 52 -9.71 2.30 2.14
CA VAL A 52 -10.77 1.36 1.78
C VAL A 52 -11.73 1.13 2.94
N TRP A 53 -11.25 1.11 4.18
CA TRP A 53 -12.12 1.01 5.35
C TRP A 53 -13.09 2.18 5.46
N TRP A 54 -12.61 3.40 5.21
CA TRP A 54 -13.39 4.63 5.25
C TRP A 54 -14.38 4.75 4.09
N ILE A 55 -13.97 4.38 2.87
CA ILE A 55 -14.75 4.69 1.66
C ILE A 55 -15.61 3.52 1.19
N ARG A 56 -15.10 2.28 1.30
CA ARG A 56 -15.82 1.04 0.93
C ARG A 56 -16.40 1.05 -0.50
N LYS A 57 -15.68 1.64 -1.45
CA LYS A 57 -16.02 1.70 -2.88
C LYS A 57 -14.83 1.27 -3.73
N LEU A 58 -15.14 0.72 -4.90
CA LEU A 58 -14.13 0.32 -5.88
C LEU A 58 -13.50 1.59 -6.47
N GLY A 59 -12.20 1.56 -6.68
CA GLY A 59 -11.45 2.71 -7.18
C GLY A 59 -10.87 3.59 -6.06
N ALA A 60 -11.26 3.39 -4.80
CA ALA A 60 -10.77 4.21 -3.69
C ALA A 60 -9.27 4.02 -3.46
N ALA A 61 -8.83 2.77 -3.34
CA ALA A 61 -7.41 2.42 -3.20
C ALA A 61 -6.62 2.73 -4.47
N SER A 62 -7.18 2.43 -5.65
CA SER A 62 -6.53 2.68 -6.94
C SER A 62 -6.29 4.18 -7.18
N THR A 63 -7.29 5.02 -6.90
CA THR A 63 -7.17 6.48 -7.04
C THR A 63 -6.15 7.04 -6.06
N MET A 64 -6.19 6.57 -4.80
CA MET A 64 -5.22 6.96 -3.78
C MET A 64 -3.78 6.61 -4.20
N GLY A 65 -3.53 5.40 -4.70
CA GLY A 65 -2.20 4.99 -5.16
C GLY A 65 -1.74 5.72 -6.42
N THR A 66 -2.67 6.04 -7.33
CA THR A 66 -2.37 6.85 -8.51
C THR A 66 -1.94 8.27 -8.11
N ILE A 67 -2.67 8.92 -7.21
CA ILE A 67 -2.32 10.26 -6.72
C ILE A 67 -0.99 10.22 -5.97
N ALA A 68 -0.77 9.23 -5.11
CA ALA A 68 0.50 9.08 -4.39
C ALA A 68 1.69 8.94 -5.35
N THR A 69 1.49 8.23 -6.47
CA THR A 69 2.51 8.07 -7.52
C THR A 69 2.80 9.39 -8.23
N MET A 70 1.76 10.13 -8.62
CA MET A 70 1.91 11.46 -9.22
C MET A 70 2.66 12.42 -8.29
N LEU A 71 2.31 12.43 -6.99
CA LEU A 71 3.00 13.26 -6.00
C LEU A 71 4.46 12.84 -5.83
N ASN A 72 4.77 11.54 -5.80
CA ASN A 72 6.16 11.09 -5.74
C ASN A 72 6.95 11.50 -6.98
N PHE A 73 6.37 11.49 -8.17
CA PHE A 73 7.03 11.99 -9.38
C PHE A 73 7.27 13.50 -9.33
N LEU A 74 6.35 14.27 -8.75
CA LEU A 74 6.54 15.71 -8.57
C LEU A 74 7.64 16.02 -7.55
N LEU A 75 7.68 15.28 -6.43
CA LEU A 75 8.66 15.48 -5.35
C LEU A 75 10.04 14.89 -5.68
N ARG A 76 10.08 13.78 -6.43
CA ARG A 76 11.27 13.05 -6.85
C ARG A 76 11.03 12.39 -8.21
N PRO A 77 11.32 13.08 -9.33
CA PRO A 77 11.06 12.57 -10.68
C PRO A 77 11.66 11.19 -11.00
N GLY A 78 12.77 10.83 -10.35
CA GLY A 78 13.41 9.51 -10.49
C GLY A 78 12.72 8.36 -9.74
N ALA A 79 11.63 8.58 -9.00
CA ALA A 79 10.96 7.57 -8.19
C ALA A 79 10.13 6.56 -9.01
N VAL A 80 10.63 6.09 -10.15
CA VAL A 80 9.90 5.23 -11.11
C VAL A 80 9.40 3.91 -10.53
N HIS A 81 10.05 3.40 -9.48
CA HIS A 81 9.60 2.22 -8.71
C HIS A 81 8.18 2.36 -8.18
N PHE A 82 7.68 3.59 -7.99
CA PHE A 82 6.31 3.86 -7.53
C PHE A 82 5.21 3.36 -8.49
N LEU A 83 5.55 3.08 -9.75
CA LEU A 83 4.63 2.41 -10.67
C LEU A 83 4.26 0.99 -10.20
N GLY A 84 5.19 0.27 -9.56
CA GLY A 84 4.87 -1.03 -8.93
C GLY A 84 3.83 -0.87 -7.81
N PHE A 85 3.95 0.19 -7.01
CA PHE A 85 2.97 0.54 -5.97
C PHE A 85 1.61 0.97 -6.53
N THR A 86 1.58 1.62 -7.70
CA THR A 86 0.32 1.90 -8.41
C THR A 86 -0.38 0.59 -8.76
N VAL A 87 0.32 -0.35 -9.38
CA VAL A 87 -0.26 -1.65 -9.77
C VAL A 87 -0.72 -2.43 -8.54
N ALA A 88 0.08 -2.43 -7.47
CA ALA A 88 -0.32 -3.04 -6.21
C ALA A 88 -1.59 -2.40 -5.60
N SER A 89 -1.75 -1.08 -5.69
CA SER A 89 -2.97 -0.42 -5.19
C SER A 89 -4.22 -0.84 -5.98
N ILE A 90 -4.08 -1.06 -7.29
CA ILE A 90 -5.15 -1.56 -8.15
C ILE A 90 -5.50 -3.00 -7.78
N ALA A 91 -4.48 -3.85 -7.64
CA ALA A 91 -4.66 -5.24 -7.21
C ALA A 91 -5.36 -5.30 -5.84
N PHE A 92 -4.91 -4.50 -4.88
CA PHE A 92 -5.50 -4.39 -3.55
C PHE A 92 -6.98 -4.00 -3.61
N ASP A 93 -7.32 -3.00 -4.42
CA ASP A 93 -8.69 -2.48 -4.57
C ASP A 93 -9.63 -3.54 -5.15
N ILE A 94 -9.21 -4.20 -6.24
CA ILE A 94 -9.96 -5.27 -6.91
C ILE A 94 -10.14 -6.45 -5.95
N SER A 95 -9.07 -6.94 -5.33
CA SER A 95 -9.12 -8.06 -4.40
C SER A 95 -10.04 -7.76 -3.22
N THR A 96 -9.95 -6.55 -2.66
CA THR A 96 -10.83 -6.13 -1.56
C THR A 96 -12.31 -6.10 -1.99
N ARG A 97 -12.59 -5.61 -3.21
CA ARG A 97 -13.95 -5.62 -3.76
C ARG A 97 -14.49 -7.03 -3.95
N LEU A 98 -13.66 -7.98 -4.39
CA LEU A 98 -14.01 -9.38 -4.62
C LEU A 98 -14.30 -10.12 -3.31
N THR A 99 -13.53 -9.88 -2.25
CA THR A 99 -13.82 -10.41 -0.90
C THR A 99 -15.08 -9.76 -0.31
N GLY A 100 -15.38 -8.54 -0.71
CA GLY A 100 -16.51 -7.74 -0.27
C GLY A 100 -16.18 -6.93 0.99
N TYR A 101 -16.49 -5.63 0.98
CA TYR A 101 -16.10 -4.69 2.04
C TYR A 101 -16.57 -5.09 3.44
N ARG A 102 -17.76 -5.69 3.57
CA ARG A 102 -18.26 -6.20 4.86
C ARG A 102 -17.44 -7.39 5.39
N ASN A 103 -16.97 -8.26 4.50
CA ASN A 103 -16.16 -9.42 4.87
C ASN A 103 -14.69 -9.03 5.08
N PHE A 104 -14.23 -7.99 4.41
CA PHE A 104 -12.86 -7.49 4.56
C PHE A 104 -12.65 -6.72 5.88
N LEU A 105 -13.69 -6.08 6.43
CA LEU A 105 -13.55 -5.10 7.51
C LEU A 105 -14.27 -5.48 8.83
N ASN A 106 -14.95 -6.62 8.90
CA ASN A 106 -15.63 -7.03 10.13
C ASN A 106 -14.63 -7.54 11.19
N ARG A 107 -15.09 -7.69 12.44
CA ARG A 107 -14.27 -8.11 13.60
C ARG A 107 -13.95 -9.61 13.68
N ARG A 108 -14.25 -10.39 12.64
CA ARG A 108 -13.95 -11.82 12.58
C ARG A 108 -12.51 -12.05 12.14
N LEU A 109 -11.89 -13.09 12.70
CA LEU A 109 -10.51 -13.48 12.38
C LEU A 109 -10.27 -13.68 10.86
N ILE A 110 -11.26 -14.26 10.16
CA ILE A 110 -11.21 -14.48 8.71
C ILE A 110 -10.98 -13.17 7.93
N SER A 111 -11.54 -12.06 8.42
CA SER A 111 -11.39 -10.75 7.78
C SER A 111 -9.98 -10.22 7.91
N TYR A 112 -9.35 -10.40 9.09
CA TYR A 112 -7.95 -10.05 9.29
C TYR A 112 -7.03 -10.89 8.41
N ILE A 113 -7.28 -12.20 8.33
CA ILE A 113 -6.53 -13.09 7.45
C ILE A 113 -6.67 -12.64 5.99
N ALA A 114 -7.89 -12.28 5.55
CA ALA A 114 -8.11 -11.78 4.20
C ALA A 114 -7.38 -10.45 3.93
N VAL A 115 -7.41 -9.51 4.88
CA VAL A 115 -6.67 -8.24 4.79
C VAL A 115 -5.17 -8.49 4.67
N LEU A 116 -4.61 -9.36 5.51
CA LEU A 116 -3.19 -9.68 5.49
C LEU A 116 -2.79 -10.40 4.19
N ALA A 117 -3.61 -11.34 3.72
CA ALA A 117 -3.37 -12.05 2.47
C ALA A 117 -3.42 -11.11 1.26
N ILE A 118 -4.42 -10.23 1.18
CA ILE A 118 -4.54 -9.24 0.10
C ILE A 118 -3.37 -8.26 0.14
N SER A 119 -2.97 -7.81 1.34
CA SER A 119 -1.82 -6.93 1.53
C SER A 119 -0.54 -7.61 1.03
N PHE A 120 -0.27 -8.83 1.49
CA PHE A 120 0.89 -9.63 1.10
C PHE A 120 0.95 -9.80 -0.42
N ILE A 121 -0.13 -10.29 -1.04
CA ILE A 121 -0.19 -10.54 -2.49
C ILE A 121 0.01 -9.23 -3.27
N SER A 122 -0.63 -8.14 -2.86
CA SER A 122 -0.50 -6.85 -3.55
C SER A 122 0.94 -6.35 -3.52
N THR A 123 1.63 -6.49 -2.38
CA THR A 123 3.03 -6.09 -2.27
C THR A 123 3.99 -7.07 -2.95
N LEU A 124 3.66 -8.37 -3.06
CA LEU A 124 4.41 -9.28 -3.93
C LEU A 124 4.34 -8.81 -5.39
N ILE A 125 3.17 -8.36 -5.85
CA ILE A 125 3.02 -7.79 -7.20
C ILE A 125 3.89 -6.55 -7.37
N ALA A 126 3.90 -5.63 -6.39
CA ALA A 126 4.80 -4.47 -6.41
C ALA A 126 6.27 -4.90 -6.49
N GLY A 127 6.72 -5.77 -5.57
CA GLY A 127 8.11 -6.22 -5.49
C GLY A 127 8.57 -6.93 -6.76
N PHE A 128 7.70 -7.73 -7.37
CA PHE A 128 7.99 -8.40 -8.63
C PHE A 128 8.16 -7.39 -9.78
N ILE A 129 7.25 -6.43 -9.91
CA ILE A 129 7.33 -5.39 -10.95
C ILE A 129 8.56 -4.51 -10.73
N ILE A 130 8.81 -4.09 -9.50
CA ILE A 130 9.95 -3.25 -9.13
C ILE A 130 11.26 -3.97 -9.42
N GLY A 131 11.38 -5.21 -8.97
CA GLY A 131 12.59 -6.01 -9.14
C GLY A 131 12.94 -6.27 -10.60
N ASN A 132 11.96 -6.55 -11.46
CA ASN A 132 12.22 -6.86 -12.87
C ASN A 132 12.42 -5.62 -13.75
N LEU A 133 11.65 -4.55 -13.52
CA LEU A 133 11.61 -3.41 -14.44
C LEU A 133 12.47 -2.23 -14.03
N PHE A 134 12.72 -2.06 -12.73
CA PHE A 134 13.32 -0.82 -12.21
C PHE A 134 14.61 -1.05 -11.41
N MET A 135 14.99 -2.30 -11.14
CA MET A 135 16.20 -2.62 -10.38
C MET A 135 17.24 -3.33 -11.26
N SER A 136 18.52 -3.14 -10.94
CA SER A 136 19.61 -3.87 -11.61
C SER A 136 19.58 -5.34 -11.19
N HIS A 137 19.56 -6.25 -12.16
CA HIS A 137 19.58 -7.69 -11.91
C HIS A 137 20.86 -8.12 -11.18
N VAL A 138 22.01 -7.53 -11.53
CA VAL A 138 23.29 -7.78 -10.87
C VAL A 138 23.24 -7.34 -9.41
N TYR A 139 22.67 -6.14 -9.17
CA TYR A 139 22.49 -5.64 -7.80
C TYR A 139 21.57 -6.57 -6.98
N LEU A 140 20.43 -6.98 -7.55
CA LEU A 140 19.49 -7.86 -6.85
C LEU A 140 20.08 -9.24 -6.55
N LEU A 141 20.86 -9.80 -7.47
CA LEU A 141 21.53 -11.08 -7.27
C LEU A 141 22.54 -11.00 -6.12
N ASN A 142 23.38 -9.96 -6.11
CA ASN A 142 24.43 -9.80 -5.12
C ASN A 142 23.88 -9.45 -3.73
N MET A 143 22.85 -8.60 -3.66
CA MET A 143 22.32 -8.09 -2.40
C MET A 143 21.29 -9.03 -1.77
N TYR A 144 20.41 -9.63 -2.59
CA TYR A 144 19.24 -10.38 -2.10
C TYR A 144 19.23 -11.85 -2.54
N GLY A 145 20.17 -12.28 -3.38
CA GLY A 145 20.09 -13.60 -4.01
C GLY A 145 19.07 -13.66 -5.16
N GLY A 146 18.60 -12.52 -5.66
CA GLY A 146 17.74 -12.39 -6.84
C GLY A 146 16.37 -11.77 -6.57
N VAL A 147 15.61 -11.61 -7.66
CA VAL A 147 14.30 -10.93 -7.68
C VAL A 147 13.28 -11.62 -6.78
N LEU A 148 13.33 -12.95 -6.65
CA LEU A 148 12.38 -13.69 -5.83
C LEU A 148 12.45 -13.29 -4.35
N PHE A 149 13.66 -13.23 -3.78
CA PHE A 149 13.83 -12.83 -2.38
C PHE A 149 13.45 -11.37 -2.16
N PHE A 150 13.85 -10.48 -3.09
CA PHE A 150 13.44 -9.07 -3.07
C PHE A 150 11.91 -8.93 -3.08
N THR A 151 11.21 -9.74 -3.89
CA THR A 151 9.75 -9.78 -3.94
C THR A 151 9.15 -10.23 -2.62
N ILE A 152 9.71 -11.27 -1.99
CA ILE A 152 9.25 -11.77 -0.69
C ILE A 152 9.43 -10.72 0.42
N LEU A 153 10.52 -9.93 0.38
CA LEU A 153 10.72 -8.82 1.32
C LEU A 153 9.62 -7.76 1.21
N HIS A 154 9.19 -7.43 -0.01
CA HIS A 154 8.03 -6.56 -0.22
C HIS A 154 6.76 -7.18 0.39
N GLY A 155 6.54 -8.48 0.16
CA GLY A 155 5.48 -9.24 0.82
C GLY A 155 5.48 -9.09 2.34
N ALA A 156 6.64 -9.26 2.98
CA ALA A 156 6.79 -9.07 4.41
C ALA A 156 6.43 -7.64 4.85
N GLY A 157 6.84 -6.63 4.09
CA GLY A 157 6.43 -5.24 4.30
C GLY A 157 4.91 -5.05 4.21
N GLY A 158 4.25 -5.72 3.26
CA GLY A 158 2.79 -5.73 3.15
C GLY A 158 2.09 -6.38 4.34
N ILE A 159 2.64 -7.46 4.92
CA ILE A 159 2.10 -8.05 6.15
C ILE A 159 2.19 -7.06 7.30
N ILE A 160 3.34 -6.42 7.49
CA ILE A 160 3.54 -5.44 8.57
C ILE A 160 2.60 -4.25 8.39
N GLY A 161 2.52 -3.70 7.17
CA GLY A 161 1.57 -2.64 6.82
C GLY A 161 0.12 -3.05 7.01
N GLY A 162 -0.19 -4.33 6.76
CA GLY A 162 -1.49 -4.93 6.99
C GLY A 162 -1.87 -4.94 8.46
N ILE A 163 -0.97 -5.40 9.32
CA ILE A 163 -1.14 -5.41 10.79
C ILE A 163 -1.35 -3.98 11.30
N ILE A 164 -0.51 -3.04 10.90
CA ILE A 164 -0.63 -1.64 11.31
C ILE A 164 -1.94 -1.03 10.82
N GLY A 165 -2.35 -1.28 9.57
CA GLY A 165 -3.63 -0.82 9.03
C GLY A 165 -4.82 -1.33 9.84
N ILE A 166 -4.81 -2.62 10.22
CA ILE A 166 -5.84 -3.20 11.10
C ILE A 166 -5.83 -2.52 12.47
N ILE A 167 -4.67 -2.30 13.07
CA ILE A 167 -4.54 -1.63 14.38
C ILE A 167 -5.10 -0.21 14.31
N ILE A 168 -4.75 0.58 13.29
CA ILE A 168 -5.25 1.94 13.09
C ILE A 168 -6.77 1.93 12.97
N MET A 169 -7.30 1.09 12.07
CA MET A 169 -8.74 0.93 11.86
C MET A 169 -9.47 0.62 13.17
N ARG A 170 -9.01 -0.37 13.93
CA ARG A 170 -9.65 -0.77 15.19
C ARG A 170 -9.51 0.28 16.28
N SER A 171 -8.39 1.00 16.29
CA SER A 171 -8.17 2.11 17.22
C SER A 171 -9.13 3.27 16.97
N LEU A 172 -9.46 3.56 15.71
CA LEU A 172 -10.47 4.55 15.35
C LEU A 172 -11.88 4.09 15.74
N GLU A 173 -12.24 2.83 15.43
CA GLU A 173 -13.54 2.27 15.83
C GLU A 173 -13.73 2.25 17.36
N ALA A 174 -12.69 1.92 18.12
CA ALA A 174 -12.73 1.94 19.58
C ALA A 174 -13.04 3.35 20.14
N ARG A 175 -12.69 4.40 19.38
CA ARG A 175 -13.01 5.80 19.69
C ARG A 175 -14.33 6.27 19.07
N ARG A 176 -15.16 5.34 18.56
CA ARG A 176 -16.44 5.61 17.87
C ARG A 176 -16.29 6.46 16.60
N ILE A 177 -15.09 6.49 16.03
CA ILE A 177 -14.85 7.04 14.70
C ILE A 177 -15.15 5.93 13.71
N THR A 178 -16.29 6.04 13.04
CA THR A 178 -16.74 5.09 12.02
C THR A 178 -16.88 5.79 10.67
N PRO A 179 -16.78 5.04 9.55
CA PRO A 179 -17.03 5.56 8.20
C PRO A 179 -18.35 6.32 8.07
#